data_AF-A0A962D599-F1
#
_entry.id   AF-A0A962D599-F1
#
_cell.length_a   1.000
_cell.length_b   1.000
_cell.length_c   1.000
_cell.angle_alpha   90.00
_cell.angle_beta   90.00
_cell.angle_gamma   90.00
#
_symmetry.space_group_name_H-M   'P 1'
#
loop_
_entity.id
_entity.type
_entity.pdbx_description
1 polymer ?
#
loop_
_entity_poly.entity_id
_entity_poly.type
_entity_poly.pdbx_seq_one_letter_code
_entity_poly.pdbx_strand_id
1 'polypeptide(L)'
;SRLGLAGVRDGRWHPGFLKLAAAAQAPIVPIHVGGRNSLGFYGLSMLAKPLGTVLLPRQMFRGRMTRLPLRVGRPERPPPPQAERGVIEAQCKRIRQRLYQLPQALRDSGEETVARPGCLRALVEAISRTELLGHTPDGQEIRLGRGDLDSPLLAEIGRMREIAFRAVGEGSGKPRDLDRFDPHYEQLLLWNPQRLELVGAYRLGVGARLLASHGVDGFYSRTLFQLGPQLQQSLPQALELGRSFVQPRYWNSRSLEYLWFGIGAYLRRHPQIRWLFGPVSISAALPLPARERLVAWFDCFHGADEGFNDAAQARRPFRYGGEPPRIDSRDRLSALTTLKSQLAEQGCSVPTLYKQYTE
;
A
#
# COMPACT_ATOMS: atom_id res chain seq x y z
N SER A 1 -24.98 27.43 -1.06
CA SER A 1 -25.09 26.72 -2.36
C SER A 1 -25.97 27.53 -3.32
N ARG A 2 -25.79 27.38 -4.64
CA ARG A 2 -26.53 28.12 -5.67
C ARG A 2 -27.38 27.14 -6.50
N LEU A 3 -28.59 27.54 -6.85
CA LEU A 3 -29.43 26.80 -7.79
C LEU A 3 -28.88 27.03 -9.21
N GLY A 4 -28.60 25.95 -9.93
CA GLY A 4 -28.31 25.97 -11.37
C GLY A 4 -29.10 24.88 -12.11
N LEU A 5 -28.95 24.84 -13.43
CA LEU A 5 -29.62 23.85 -14.31
C LEU A 5 -29.34 22.38 -13.91
N ALA A 6 -28.21 22.12 -13.24
CA ALA A 6 -27.81 20.80 -12.75
C ALA A 6 -28.10 20.57 -11.24
N GLY A 7 -28.92 21.41 -10.62
CA GLY A 7 -29.27 21.34 -9.20
C GLY A 7 -28.52 22.32 -8.29
N VAL A 8 -28.63 22.11 -6.98
CA VAL A 8 -28.02 22.96 -5.94
C VAL A 8 -26.56 22.55 -5.76
N ARG A 9 -25.62 23.45 -6.06
CA ARG A 9 -24.16 23.17 -5.92
C ARG A 9 -23.47 24.27 -5.12
N ASP A 10 -22.35 23.91 -4.51
CA ASP A 10 -21.51 24.86 -3.77
C ASP A 10 -20.73 25.75 -4.72
N GLY A 11 -20.33 26.92 -4.20
CA GLY A 11 -19.48 27.87 -4.90
C GLY A 11 -18.05 27.37 -5.05
N ARG A 12 -17.10 28.30 -5.19
CA ARG A 12 -15.67 27.98 -5.24
C ARG A 12 -15.24 27.39 -3.89
N TRP A 13 -14.67 26.20 -3.90
CA TRP A 13 -14.06 25.60 -2.72
C TRP A 13 -12.70 26.23 -2.44
N HIS A 14 -12.40 26.49 -1.16
CA HIS A 14 -11.08 26.89 -0.72
C HIS A 14 -10.24 25.66 -0.34
N PRO A 15 -8.99 25.54 -0.78
CA PRO A 15 -8.15 24.37 -0.52
C PRO A 15 -7.60 24.30 0.93
N GLY A 16 -7.99 25.20 1.83
CA GLY A 16 -7.45 25.26 3.19
C GLY A 16 -7.62 23.97 4.00
N PHE A 17 -8.73 23.24 3.78
CA PHE A 17 -8.97 21.96 4.45
C PHE A 17 -7.93 20.88 4.07
N LEU A 18 -7.37 20.94 2.85
CA LEU A 18 -6.32 20.01 2.42
C LEU A 18 -5.01 20.26 3.17
N LYS A 19 -4.71 21.53 3.48
CA LYS A 19 -3.53 21.89 4.28
C LYS A 19 -3.68 21.43 5.73
N LEU A 20 -4.88 21.61 6.31
CA LEU A 20 -5.19 21.11 7.65
C LEU A 20 -5.08 19.58 7.72
N ALA A 21 -5.64 18.88 6.73
CA ALA A 21 -5.56 17.43 6.64
C ALA A 21 -4.11 16.93 6.45
N ALA A 22 -3.31 17.62 5.64
CA ALA A 22 -1.89 17.30 5.44
C ALA A 22 -1.08 17.50 6.74
N ALA A 23 -1.31 18.59 7.46
CA ALA A 23 -0.65 18.87 8.74
C ALA A 23 -1.05 17.86 9.82
N ALA A 24 -2.32 17.46 9.86
CA ALA A 24 -2.83 16.46 10.79
C ALA A 24 -2.56 15.01 10.35
N GLN A 25 -1.96 14.80 9.17
CA GLN A 25 -1.82 13.48 8.53
C GLN A 25 -3.14 12.67 8.52
N ALA A 26 -4.26 13.38 8.39
CA ALA A 26 -5.59 12.81 8.53
C ALA A 26 -6.25 12.60 7.16
N PRO A 27 -6.93 11.47 6.92
CA PRO A 27 -7.66 11.25 5.69
C PRO A 27 -8.90 12.16 5.62
N ILE A 28 -9.30 12.51 4.40
CA ILE A 28 -10.46 13.37 4.14
C ILE A 28 -11.63 12.51 3.73
N VAL A 29 -12.74 12.58 4.45
CA VAL A 29 -13.96 11.83 4.14
C VAL A 29 -14.99 12.77 3.50
N PRO A 30 -15.29 12.63 2.20
CA PRO A 30 -16.30 13.45 1.54
C PRO A 30 -17.70 13.01 1.98
N ILE A 31 -18.49 13.93 2.52
CA ILE A 31 -19.89 13.67 2.92
C ILE A 31 -20.80 14.56 2.08
N HIS A 32 -21.51 13.95 1.13
CA HIS A 32 -22.52 14.64 0.36
C HIS A 32 -23.82 14.71 1.16
N VAL A 33 -24.18 15.91 1.59
CA VAL A 33 -25.46 16.21 2.25
C VAL A 33 -26.47 16.60 1.18
N GLY A 34 -27.42 15.71 0.90
CA GLY A 34 -28.52 16.01 0.01
C GLY A 34 -29.61 16.84 0.70
N GLY A 35 -30.26 17.70 -0.08
CA GLY A 35 -31.34 18.56 0.37
C GLY A 35 -31.62 19.63 -0.67
N ARG A 36 -32.88 20.04 -0.80
CA ARG A 36 -33.29 21.19 -1.62
C ARG A 36 -34.14 22.10 -0.74
N ASN A 37 -33.86 23.39 -0.77
CA ASN A 37 -34.73 24.40 -0.16
C ASN A 37 -36.00 24.56 -1.02
N SER A 38 -37.03 25.24 -0.50
CA SER A 38 -38.26 25.41 -1.28
C SER A 38 -38.04 26.32 -2.51
N LEU A 39 -38.84 26.13 -3.56
CA LEU A 39 -38.76 26.94 -4.79
C LEU A 39 -38.85 28.45 -4.51
N GLY A 40 -39.65 28.86 -3.53
CA GLY A 40 -39.77 30.26 -3.11
C GLY A 40 -38.49 30.86 -2.50
N PHE A 41 -37.65 30.06 -1.83
CA PHE A 41 -36.33 30.52 -1.35
C PHE A 41 -35.39 30.83 -2.49
N TYR A 42 -35.36 29.96 -3.50
CA TYR A 42 -34.49 30.17 -4.65
C TYR A 42 -34.92 31.40 -5.47
N GLY A 43 -36.23 31.61 -5.66
CA GLY A 43 -36.76 32.81 -6.31
C GLY A 43 -36.38 34.12 -5.59
N LEU A 44 -36.56 34.18 -4.27
CA LEU A 44 -36.18 35.37 -3.49
C LEU A 44 -34.66 35.60 -3.41
N SER A 45 -33.86 34.54 -3.35
CA SER A 45 -32.40 34.63 -3.33
C SER A 45 -31.79 35.11 -4.66
N MET A 46 -32.53 34.98 -5.77
CA MET A 46 -32.16 35.56 -7.07
C MET A 46 -32.42 37.08 -7.13
N LEU A 47 -33.47 37.56 -6.45
CA LEU A 47 -33.84 38.99 -6.43
C LEU A 47 -32.95 39.82 -5.51
N ALA A 48 -32.58 39.32 -4.33
CA ALA A 48 -31.59 39.97 -3.46
C ALA A 48 -30.90 38.99 -2.51
N LYS A 49 -29.56 38.97 -2.52
CA LYS A 49 -28.75 38.07 -1.69
C LYS A 49 -28.98 38.19 -0.17
N PRO A 50 -29.14 39.40 0.42
CA PRO A 50 -29.35 39.53 1.88
C PRO A 50 -30.72 38.99 2.33
N LEU A 51 -31.76 39.14 1.50
CA LEU A 51 -33.13 38.69 1.81
C LEU A 51 -33.23 37.16 1.85
N GLY A 52 -32.44 36.46 1.03
CA GLY A 52 -32.31 35.01 1.11
C GLY A 52 -31.79 34.54 2.48
N THR A 53 -30.83 35.25 3.08
CA THR A 53 -30.27 34.92 4.40
C THR A 53 -31.30 35.11 5.53
N VAL A 54 -32.15 36.14 5.44
CA VAL A 54 -33.21 36.42 6.44
C VAL A 54 -34.29 35.32 6.46
N LEU A 55 -34.48 34.61 5.34
CA LEU A 55 -35.48 33.53 5.23
C LEU A 55 -34.97 32.15 5.68
N LEU A 56 -33.67 32.01 5.98
CA LEU A 56 -33.06 30.75 6.42
C LEU A 56 -33.68 30.18 7.71
N PRO A 57 -33.92 30.97 8.78
CA PRO A 57 -34.53 30.43 10.00
C PRO A 57 -35.94 29.87 9.72
N ARG A 58 -36.75 30.58 8.94
CA ARG A 58 -38.09 30.12 8.55
C ARG A 58 -38.07 28.86 7.68
N GLN A 59 -37.04 28.66 6.85
CA GLN A 59 -36.84 27.43 6.09
C GLN A 59 -36.46 26.25 7.00
N MET A 60 -35.54 26.47 7.95
CA MET A 60 -35.07 25.46 8.88
C MET A 60 -36.19 24.90 9.78
N PHE A 61 -37.16 25.74 10.17
CA PHE A 61 -38.26 25.34 11.05
C PHE A 61 -39.57 24.98 10.33
N ARG A 62 -39.62 25.01 8.99
CA ARG A 62 -40.87 24.77 8.22
C ARG A 62 -41.26 23.30 8.05
N GLY A 63 -40.39 22.35 8.42
CA GLY A 63 -40.65 20.91 8.27
C GLY A 63 -40.20 20.13 9.49
N ARG A 64 -41.17 19.69 10.31
CA ARG A 64 -40.94 18.92 11.55
C ARG A 64 -40.36 17.51 11.36
N MET A 65 -40.09 17.05 10.14
CA MET A 65 -39.33 15.82 9.85
C MET A 65 -38.77 15.83 8.42
N THR A 66 -37.77 16.67 8.16
CA THR A 66 -37.08 16.65 6.86
C THR A 66 -35.97 15.60 6.88
N ARG A 67 -36.13 14.49 6.15
CA ARG A 67 -35.07 13.49 5.97
C ARG A 67 -34.02 14.02 5.00
N LEU A 68 -32.81 14.29 5.48
CA LEU A 68 -31.67 14.70 4.65
C LEU A 68 -30.87 13.45 4.24
N PRO A 69 -30.83 13.07 2.95
CA PRO A 69 -30.03 11.95 2.51
C PRO A 69 -28.54 12.29 2.63
N LEU A 70 -27.85 11.59 3.53
CA LEU A 70 -26.39 11.65 3.66
C LEU A 70 -25.76 10.52 2.83
N ARG A 71 -24.77 10.87 2.01
CA ARG A 71 -23.92 9.90 1.30
C ARG A 71 -22.48 10.14 1.72
N VAL A 72 -21.89 9.14 2.37
CA VAL A 72 -20.50 9.16 2.81
C VAL A 72 -19.67 8.48 1.74
N GLY A 73 -18.70 9.20 1.17
CA GLY A 73 -17.74 8.65 0.23
C GLY A 73 -16.54 8.03 0.92
N ARG A 74 -15.62 7.46 0.14
CA ARG A 74 -14.44 6.82 0.70
C ARG A 74 -13.38 7.84 1.15
N PRO A 75 -12.63 7.56 2.22
CA PRO A 75 -11.49 8.38 2.65
C PRO A 75 -10.47 8.59 1.52
N GLU A 76 -10.01 9.83 1.35
CA GLU A 76 -8.92 10.20 0.46
C GLU A 76 -7.69 10.65 1.25
N ARG A 77 -6.49 10.25 0.80
CA ARG A 77 -5.24 10.70 1.41
C ARG A 77 -5.02 12.20 1.18
N PRO A 78 -4.57 12.96 2.18
CA PRO A 78 -4.19 14.35 1.97
C PRO A 78 -2.97 14.45 1.04
N PRO A 79 -2.76 15.62 0.39
CA PRO A 79 -1.52 15.86 -0.33
C PRO A 79 -0.34 15.83 0.64
N PRO A 80 0.88 15.49 0.17
CA PRO A 80 2.07 15.59 1.01
C PRO A 80 2.22 17.03 1.57
N PRO A 81 2.78 17.22 2.79
CA PRO A 81 2.86 18.52 3.44
C PRO A 81 3.56 19.61 2.60
N GLN A 82 4.49 19.20 1.74
CA GLN A 82 5.28 20.06 0.86
C GLN A 82 4.73 20.12 -0.58
N ALA A 83 3.49 19.66 -0.82
CA ALA A 83 2.90 19.66 -2.14
C ALA A 83 2.80 21.08 -2.73
N GLU A 84 3.17 21.21 -4.00
CA GLU A 84 2.98 22.45 -4.75
C GLU A 84 1.52 22.87 -4.81
N ARG A 85 1.29 24.18 -4.94
CA ARG A 85 -0.07 24.76 -4.97
C ARG A 85 -0.94 24.16 -6.07
N GLY A 86 -0.37 23.85 -7.24
CA GLY A 86 -1.10 23.23 -8.35
C GLY A 86 -1.65 21.83 -8.00
N VAL A 87 -0.88 21.02 -7.27
CA VAL A 87 -1.29 19.69 -6.82
C VAL A 87 -2.46 19.78 -5.85
N ILE A 88 -2.39 20.72 -4.90
CA ILE A 88 -3.45 20.95 -3.92
C ILE A 88 -4.75 21.41 -4.60
N GLU A 89 -4.65 22.34 -5.56
CA GLU A 89 -5.83 22.83 -6.29
C GLU A 89 -6.46 21.75 -7.18
N ALA A 90 -5.64 20.93 -7.85
CA ALA A 90 -6.10 19.79 -8.64
C ALA A 90 -6.81 18.75 -7.75
N GLN A 91 -6.24 18.44 -6.59
CA GLN A 91 -6.87 17.52 -5.62
C GLN A 91 -8.18 18.08 -5.07
N CYS A 92 -8.25 19.36 -4.75
CA CYS A 92 -9.49 20.03 -4.32
C CYS A 92 -10.60 19.90 -5.38
N LYS A 93 -10.25 20.13 -6.65
CA LYS A 93 -11.18 19.97 -7.78
C LYS A 93 -11.66 18.52 -7.92
N ARG A 94 -10.76 17.54 -7.80
CA ARG A 94 -11.07 16.11 -7.85
C ARG A 94 -12.00 15.66 -6.73
N ILE A 95 -11.72 16.05 -5.48
CA ILE A 95 -12.57 15.74 -4.32
C ILE A 95 -13.97 16.33 -4.52
N ARG A 96 -14.06 17.58 -4.97
CA ARG A 96 -15.35 18.22 -5.26
C ARG A 96 -16.12 17.49 -6.36
N GLN A 97 -15.46 17.09 -7.44
CA GLN A 97 -16.09 16.32 -8.52
C GLN A 97 -16.64 14.99 -8.01
N ARG A 98 -15.85 14.25 -7.23
CA ARG A 98 -16.27 12.98 -6.61
C ARG A 98 -17.43 13.17 -5.65
N LEU A 99 -17.40 14.19 -4.78
CA LEU A 99 -18.47 14.50 -3.84
C LEU A 99 -19.85 14.60 -4.54
N TYR A 100 -19.91 15.27 -5.70
CA TYR A 100 -21.16 15.40 -6.46
C TYR A 100 -21.50 14.18 -7.32
N GLN A 101 -20.55 13.29 -7.54
CA GLN A 101 -20.78 11.99 -8.17
C GLN A 101 -21.22 10.93 -7.15
N LEU A 102 -20.97 11.10 -5.84
CA LEU A 102 -21.37 10.15 -4.80
C LEU A 102 -22.84 9.68 -4.86
N PRO A 103 -23.83 10.55 -5.16
CA PRO A 103 -25.21 10.09 -5.27
C PRO A 103 -25.49 9.20 -6.49
N GLN A 104 -24.63 9.25 -7.51
CA GLN A 104 -24.77 8.55 -8.80
C GLN A 104 -23.79 7.37 -8.95
N ALA A 105 -22.68 7.37 -8.22
CA ALA A 105 -21.63 6.36 -8.32
C ALA A 105 -22.07 5.06 -7.63
N LEU A 106 -22.24 3.99 -8.41
CA LEU A 106 -22.59 2.66 -7.90
C LEU A 106 -21.43 1.99 -7.14
N ARG A 107 -20.17 2.41 -7.35
CA ARG A 107 -18.98 1.99 -6.60
C ARG A 107 -17.93 3.09 -6.65
N ASP A 108 -17.49 3.54 -5.47
CA ASP A 108 -16.51 4.63 -5.33
C ASP A 108 -15.10 4.05 -5.16
N SER A 109 -14.11 4.58 -5.89
CA SER A 109 -12.74 4.04 -5.99
C SER A 109 -11.77 4.72 -5.00
N GLY A 110 -11.98 4.53 -3.70
CA GLY A 110 -11.15 5.07 -2.62
C GLY A 110 -10.66 4.00 -1.64
N GLU A 111 -9.81 4.39 -0.70
CA GLU A 111 -9.25 3.47 0.30
C GLU A 111 -10.28 3.17 1.39
N GLU A 112 -10.47 1.90 1.70
CA GLU A 112 -11.32 1.44 2.80
C GLU A 112 -10.58 1.58 4.13
N THR A 113 -11.29 1.62 5.25
CA THR A 113 -10.64 1.63 6.56
C THR A 113 -9.90 0.31 6.77
N VAL A 114 -8.66 0.38 7.27
CA VAL A 114 -7.92 -0.81 7.71
C VAL A 114 -8.78 -1.57 8.72
N ALA A 115 -8.80 -2.90 8.62
CA ALA A 115 -9.56 -3.74 9.53
C ALA A 115 -9.19 -3.45 10.99
N ARG A 116 -10.17 -3.54 11.89
CA ARG A 116 -9.92 -3.45 13.32
C ARG A 116 -9.14 -4.68 13.80
N PRO A 117 -8.36 -4.57 14.89
CA PRO A 117 -7.76 -5.75 15.53
C PRO A 117 -8.81 -6.83 15.81
N GLY A 118 -8.44 -8.08 15.55
CA GLY A 118 -9.28 -9.25 15.85
C GLY A 118 -9.29 -9.62 17.34
N CYS A 119 -9.82 -10.80 17.65
CA CYS A 119 -9.77 -11.36 19.01
C CYS A 119 -8.32 -11.71 19.38
N LEU A 120 -7.75 -11.01 20.38
CA LEU A 120 -6.38 -11.22 20.83
C LEU A 120 -6.14 -12.65 21.30
N ARG A 121 -7.08 -13.24 22.05
CA ARG A 121 -6.97 -14.64 22.52
C ARG A 121 -6.84 -15.61 21.36
N ALA A 122 -7.67 -15.45 20.32
CA ALA A 122 -7.63 -16.30 19.14
C ALA A 122 -6.33 -16.13 18.34
N LEU A 123 -5.79 -14.90 18.27
CA LEU A 123 -4.48 -14.64 17.67
C LEU A 123 -3.37 -15.33 18.45
N VAL A 124 -3.31 -15.16 19.77
CA VAL A 124 -2.27 -15.78 20.62
C VAL A 124 -2.34 -17.30 20.53
N GLU A 125 -3.53 -17.88 20.51
CA GLU A 125 -3.72 -19.31 20.30
C GLU A 125 -3.30 -19.77 18.89
N ALA A 126 -3.57 -18.97 17.85
CA ALA A 126 -3.10 -19.28 16.51
C ALA A 126 -1.56 -19.21 16.44
N ILE A 127 -0.94 -18.21 17.07
CA ILE A 127 0.52 -18.06 17.16
C ILE A 127 1.13 -19.21 17.96
N SER A 128 0.55 -19.65 19.07
CA SER A 128 1.13 -20.72 19.88
C SER A 128 1.19 -22.06 19.15
N ARG A 129 0.29 -22.29 18.18
CA ARG A 129 0.26 -23.48 17.31
C ARG A 129 1.26 -23.43 16.14
N THR A 130 1.91 -22.29 15.91
CA THR A 130 2.96 -22.17 14.90
C THR A 130 4.26 -22.81 15.37
N GLU A 131 5.09 -23.25 14.42
CA GLU A 131 6.40 -23.82 14.71
C GLU A 131 7.36 -22.73 15.18
N LEU A 132 8.07 -22.96 16.29
CA LEU A 132 9.12 -22.06 16.76
C LEU A 132 10.44 -22.39 16.05
N LEU A 133 10.99 -21.42 15.32
CA LEU A 133 12.29 -21.54 14.65
C LEU A 133 13.44 -21.07 15.55
N GLY A 134 13.19 -20.07 16.41
CA GLY A 134 14.19 -19.59 17.36
C GLY A 134 13.76 -18.31 18.10
N HIS A 135 14.68 -17.80 18.91
CA HIS A 135 14.54 -16.55 19.66
C HIS A 135 15.59 -15.53 19.22
N THR A 136 15.25 -14.24 19.31
CA THR A 136 16.17 -13.13 19.06
C THR A 136 16.81 -12.66 20.38
N PRO A 137 17.95 -11.93 20.33
CA PRO A 137 18.60 -11.41 21.54
C PRO A 137 17.74 -10.48 22.41
N ASP A 138 16.77 -9.78 21.80
CA ASP A 138 15.81 -8.90 22.47
C ASP A 138 14.50 -9.62 22.85
N GLY A 139 14.47 -10.95 22.80
CA GLY A 139 13.37 -11.76 23.31
C GLY A 139 12.14 -11.86 22.40
N GLN A 140 12.30 -11.56 21.11
CA GLN A 140 11.28 -11.83 20.09
C GLN A 140 11.34 -13.31 19.67
N GLU A 141 10.23 -13.83 19.18
CA GLU A 141 10.10 -15.20 18.68
C GLU A 141 10.04 -15.21 17.16
N ILE A 142 10.87 -16.05 16.54
CA ILE A 142 10.81 -16.34 15.11
C ILE A 142 9.98 -17.60 14.94
N ARG A 143 8.85 -17.49 14.25
CA ARG A 143 7.87 -18.56 14.11
C ARG A 143 7.51 -18.82 12.66
N LEU A 144 7.03 -20.02 12.36
CA LEU A 144 6.57 -20.42 11.04
C LEU A 144 5.14 -20.96 11.12
N GLY A 145 4.23 -20.30 10.41
CA GLY A 145 2.82 -20.66 10.39
C GLY A 145 2.25 -20.84 8.99
N ARG A 146 1.09 -21.49 8.91
CA ARG A 146 0.20 -21.49 7.75
C ARG A 146 -1.23 -21.30 8.24
N GLY A 147 -2.11 -20.87 7.37
CA GLY A 147 -3.53 -20.76 7.70
C GLY A 147 -4.36 -20.38 6.49
N ASP A 148 -5.67 -20.55 6.61
CA ASP A 148 -6.64 -20.11 5.62
C ASP A 148 -6.96 -18.62 5.77
N LEU A 149 -7.62 -18.04 4.76
CA LEU A 149 -7.94 -16.60 4.74
C LEU A 149 -8.78 -16.13 5.93
N ASP A 150 -9.56 -17.04 6.51
CA ASP A 150 -10.42 -16.77 7.68
C ASP A 150 -9.71 -17.02 9.02
N SER A 151 -8.44 -17.49 8.99
CA SER A 151 -7.69 -17.76 10.21
C SER A 151 -7.33 -16.45 10.95
N PRO A 152 -7.31 -16.45 12.29
CA PRO A 152 -6.84 -15.30 13.07
C PRO A 152 -5.43 -14.86 12.68
N LEU A 153 -4.57 -15.81 12.31
CA LEU A 153 -3.20 -15.57 11.87
C LEU A 153 -3.15 -14.74 10.57
N LEU A 154 -3.76 -15.22 9.48
CA LEU A 154 -3.76 -14.48 8.21
C LEU A 154 -4.54 -13.18 8.32
N ALA A 155 -5.62 -13.14 9.09
CA ALA A 155 -6.38 -11.92 9.31
C ALA A 155 -5.54 -10.81 9.95
N GLU A 156 -4.66 -11.15 10.91
CA GLU A 156 -3.75 -10.20 11.54
C GLU A 156 -2.56 -9.84 10.65
N ILE A 157 -1.96 -10.82 9.96
CA ILE A 157 -0.90 -10.57 8.97
C ILE A 157 -1.39 -9.59 7.91
N GLY A 158 -2.55 -9.83 7.31
CA GLY A 158 -3.12 -8.96 6.29
C GLY A 158 -3.44 -7.57 6.81
N ARG A 159 -3.86 -7.45 8.07
CA ARG A 159 -4.08 -6.15 8.73
C ARG A 159 -2.77 -5.38 8.90
N MET A 160 -1.74 -6.02 9.45
CA MET A 160 -0.41 -5.40 9.67
C MET A 160 0.30 -5.05 8.37
N ARG A 161 0.18 -5.93 7.38
CA ARG A 161 0.71 -5.71 6.04
C ARG A 161 0.07 -4.48 5.39
N GLU A 162 -1.26 -4.34 5.48
CA GLU A 162 -1.94 -3.14 4.98
C GLU A 162 -1.50 -1.86 5.72
N ILE A 163 -1.33 -1.90 7.04
CA ILE A 163 -0.82 -0.74 7.81
C ILE A 163 0.58 -0.35 7.31
N ALA A 164 1.49 -1.32 7.23
CA ALA A 164 2.86 -1.07 6.81
C ALA A 164 2.95 -0.56 5.37
N PHE A 165 2.22 -1.19 4.45
CA PHE A 165 2.24 -0.82 3.03
C PHE A 165 1.57 0.53 2.78
N ARG A 166 0.46 0.87 3.45
CA ARG A 166 -0.15 2.20 3.32
C ARG A 166 0.81 3.30 3.74
N ALA A 167 1.55 3.09 4.82
CA ALA A 167 2.49 4.07 5.35
C ALA A 167 3.63 4.41 4.38
N VAL A 168 3.93 3.52 3.43
CA VAL A 168 4.93 3.74 2.37
C VAL A 168 4.33 3.95 0.98
N GLY A 169 3.01 4.13 0.86
CA GLY A 169 2.36 4.39 -0.42
C GLY A 169 1.98 3.15 -1.25
N GLU A 170 2.19 1.94 -0.71
CA GLU A 170 2.02 0.65 -1.41
C GLU A 170 0.78 -0.15 -0.96
N GLY A 171 -0.07 0.44 -0.10
CA GLY A 171 -1.24 -0.26 0.45
C GLY A 171 -2.25 -0.66 -0.63
N SER A 172 -2.91 -1.79 -0.43
CA SER A 172 -3.94 -2.30 -1.35
C SER A 172 -5.21 -1.43 -1.37
N GLY A 173 -5.40 -0.59 -0.35
CA GLY A 173 -6.60 0.20 -0.14
C GLY A 173 -7.77 -0.63 0.41
N LYS A 174 -7.56 -1.92 0.69
CA LYS A 174 -8.56 -2.82 1.30
C LYS A 174 -8.38 -2.85 2.82
N PRO A 175 -9.34 -3.42 3.58
CA PRO A 175 -9.17 -3.56 5.03
C PRO A 175 -7.99 -4.45 5.44
N ARG A 176 -7.59 -5.39 4.58
CA ARG A 176 -6.46 -6.31 4.78
C ARG A 176 -5.76 -6.55 3.45
N ASP A 177 -4.42 -6.59 3.46
CA ASP A 177 -3.60 -7.00 2.31
C ASP A 177 -3.46 -8.53 2.32
N LEU A 178 -4.47 -9.20 1.78
CA LEU A 178 -4.46 -10.65 1.52
C LEU A 178 -4.83 -10.90 0.06
N ASP A 179 -4.22 -11.93 -0.51
CA ASP A 179 -4.50 -12.42 -1.85
C ASP A 179 -4.72 -13.94 -1.85
N ARG A 180 -5.10 -14.49 -3.02
CA ARG A 180 -5.39 -15.92 -3.18
C ARG A 180 -4.20 -16.83 -2.90
N PHE A 181 -2.98 -16.30 -2.87
CA PHE A 181 -1.78 -17.09 -2.66
C PHE A 181 -1.49 -17.31 -1.18
N ASP A 182 -1.93 -16.42 -0.29
CA ASP A 182 -1.58 -16.49 1.14
C ASP A 182 -1.86 -17.86 1.81
N PRO A 183 -2.96 -18.59 1.51
CA PRO A 183 -3.19 -19.93 2.06
C PRO A 183 -2.21 -21.01 1.57
N HIS A 184 -1.62 -20.82 0.39
CA HIS A 184 -0.69 -21.79 -0.21
C HIS A 184 0.75 -21.58 0.26
N TYR A 185 1.02 -20.45 0.93
CA TYR A 185 2.35 -20.03 1.37
C TYR A 185 2.49 -20.19 2.87
N GLU A 186 3.73 -20.39 3.29
CA GLU A 186 4.09 -20.31 4.70
C GLU A 186 4.34 -18.85 5.08
N GLN A 187 4.13 -18.55 6.35
CA GLN A 187 4.30 -17.23 6.90
C GLN A 187 5.39 -17.33 7.96
N LEU A 188 6.56 -16.76 7.67
CA LEU A 188 7.59 -16.52 8.65
C LEU A 188 7.20 -15.29 9.46
N LEU A 189 7.10 -15.44 10.76
CA LEU A 189 6.56 -14.45 11.69
C LEU A 189 7.66 -14.01 12.64
N LEU A 190 7.68 -12.72 12.92
CA LEU A 190 8.42 -12.16 14.03
C LEU A 190 7.40 -11.69 15.07
N TRP A 191 7.38 -12.35 16.22
CA TRP A 191 6.38 -12.16 17.26
C TRP A 191 7.01 -11.59 18.53
N ASN A 192 6.37 -10.58 19.12
CA ASN A 192 6.77 -10.06 20.43
C ASN A 192 5.89 -10.67 21.52
N PRO A 193 6.39 -11.64 22.32
CA PRO A 193 5.57 -12.33 23.30
C PRO A 193 5.24 -11.48 24.54
N GLN A 194 6.03 -10.44 24.84
CA GLN A 194 5.78 -9.55 25.97
C GLN A 194 4.64 -8.57 25.68
N ARG A 195 4.53 -8.13 24.42
CA ARG A 195 3.51 -7.18 23.96
C ARG A 195 2.30 -7.85 23.32
N LEU A 196 2.41 -9.14 23.00
CA LEU A 196 1.42 -9.90 22.23
C LEU A 196 1.13 -9.24 20.87
N GLU A 197 2.18 -8.83 20.17
CA GLU A 197 2.10 -8.09 18.91
C GLU A 197 2.93 -8.75 17.80
N LEU A 198 2.38 -8.77 16.58
CA LEU A 198 3.10 -9.20 15.38
C LEU A 198 4.04 -8.08 14.91
N VAL A 199 5.34 -8.29 15.02
CA VAL A 199 6.37 -7.31 14.66
C VAL A 199 6.51 -7.16 13.14
N GLY A 200 6.51 -8.29 12.45
CA GLY A 200 6.67 -8.36 11.00
C GLY A 200 6.45 -9.78 10.50
N ALA A 201 6.39 -9.92 9.18
CA ALA A 201 6.28 -11.23 8.58
C ALA A 201 6.92 -11.27 7.18
N TYR A 202 7.19 -12.48 6.72
CA TYR A 202 7.68 -12.79 5.38
C TYR A 202 6.87 -13.97 4.82
N ARG A 203 6.38 -13.84 3.58
CA ARG A 203 5.65 -14.93 2.90
C ARG A 203 6.63 -15.83 2.14
N LEU A 204 6.55 -17.15 2.37
CA LEU A 204 7.46 -18.17 1.87
C LEU A 204 6.73 -19.19 0.99
N GLY A 205 7.07 -19.26 -0.30
CA GLY A 205 6.48 -20.16 -1.28
C GLY A 205 7.42 -21.31 -1.60
N VAL A 206 7.19 -22.48 -1.01
CA VAL A 206 8.04 -23.66 -1.22
C VAL A 206 7.81 -24.22 -2.62
N GLY A 207 8.78 -24.07 -3.50
CA GLY A 207 8.59 -24.29 -4.93
C GLY A 207 8.14 -25.70 -5.30
N ALA A 208 8.76 -26.74 -4.72
CA ALA A 208 8.29 -28.12 -4.89
C ALA A 208 6.82 -28.31 -4.50
N ARG A 209 6.36 -27.69 -3.41
CA ARG A 209 4.97 -27.82 -2.94
C ARG A 209 4.00 -27.04 -3.83
N LEU A 210 4.37 -25.82 -4.22
CA LEU A 210 3.55 -24.99 -5.12
C LEU A 210 3.37 -25.68 -6.47
N LEU A 211 4.45 -26.22 -7.05
CA LEU A 211 4.41 -26.97 -8.30
C LEU A 211 3.50 -28.20 -8.20
N ALA A 212 3.63 -28.99 -7.13
CA ALA A 212 2.84 -30.21 -6.96
C ALA A 212 1.34 -29.94 -6.81
N SER A 213 0.96 -28.79 -6.25
CA SER A 213 -0.44 -28.48 -5.92
C SER A 213 -1.13 -27.58 -6.95
N HIS A 214 -0.41 -26.64 -7.55
CA HIS A 214 -0.96 -25.59 -8.41
C HIS A 214 -0.16 -25.39 -9.71
N GLY A 215 0.86 -26.21 -9.96
CA GLY A 215 1.79 -26.00 -11.07
C GLY A 215 2.52 -24.66 -10.98
N VAL A 216 2.93 -24.14 -12.13
CA VAL A 216 3.65 -22.85 -12.23
C VAL A 216 2.75 -21.66 -11.86
N ASP A 217 1.42 -21.82 -11.94
CA ASP A 217 0.47 -20.76 -11.56
C ASP A 217 0.30 -20.61 -10.05
N GLY A 218 0.88 -21.52 -9.25
CA GLY A 218 0.98 -21.40 -7.80
C GLY A 218 1.89 -20.27 -7.33
N PHE A 219 2.80 -19.79 -8.17
CA PHE A 219 3.77 -18.74 -7.83
C PHE A 219 3.18 -17.34 -8.04
N TYR A 220 3.29 -16.48 -7.02
CA TYR A 220 2.86 -15.09 -7.11
C TYR A 220 3.62 -14.34 -8.22
N SER A 221 4.92 -14.57 -8.34
CA SER A 221 5.78 -13.99 -9.38
C SER A 221 5.26 -14.24 -10.78
N ARG A 222 4.56 -15.36 -11.03
CA ARG A 222 3.97 -15.70 -12.33
C ARG A 222 2.86 -14.73 -12.76
N THR A 223 2.30 -13.97 -11.82
CA THR A 223 1.34 -12.88 -12.12
C THR A 223 2.01 -11.61 -12.65
N LEU A 224 3.29 -11.41 -12.33
CA LEU A 224 4.06 -10.21 -12.68
C LEU A 224 5.04 -10.48 -13.83
N PHE A 225 5.55 -11.71 -13.92
CA PHE A 225 6.59 -12.12 -14.86
C PHE A 225 6.15 -13.35 -15.68
N GLN A 226 6.74 -13.49 -16.85
CA GLN A 226 6.83 -14.75 -17.57
C GLN A 226 8.07 -15.46 -17.04
N LEU A 227 7.88 -16.61 -16.38
CA LEU A 227 8.98 -17.39 -15.83
C LEU A 227 9.52 -18.29 -16.96
N GLY A 228 10.74 -18.05 -17.41
CA GLY A 228 11.32 -18.80 -18.51
C GLY A 228 11.84 -20.18 -18.11
N PRO A 229 12.27 -21.00 -19.08
CA PRO A 229 12.64 -22.40 -18.85
C PRO A 229 13.73 -22.58 -17.80
N GLN A 230 14.75 -21.73 -17.80
CA GLN A 230 15.88 -21.78 -16.86
C GLN A 230 15.41 -21.61 -15.40
N LEU A 231 14.54 -20.62 -15.15
CA LEU A 231 13.99 -20.42 -13.81
C LEU A 231 13.07 -21.58 -13.43
N GLN A 232 12.23 -22.04 -14.37
CA GLN A 232 11.32 -23.17 -14.14
C GLN A 232 12.05 -24.46 -13.72
N GLN A 233 13.22 -24.75 -14.29
CA GLN A 233 14.06 -25.89 -13.89
C GLN A 233 14.55 -25.77 -12.44
N SER A 234 14.75 -24.55 -11.94
CA SER A 234 15.20 -24.28 -10.58
C SER A 234 14.06 -24.26 -9.56
N LEU A 235 12.81 -24.06 -9.99
CA LEU A 235 11.64 -23.92 -9.12
C LEU A 235 11.43 -25.06 -8.11
N PRO A 236 11.65 -26.35 -8.43
CA PRO A 236 11.52 -27.42 -7.44
C PRO A 236 12.43 -27.25 -6.21
N GLN A 237 13.57 -26.58 -6.38
CA GLN A 237 14.55 -26.30 -5.33
C GLN A 237 14.53 -24.82 -4.90
N ALA A 238 13.50 -24.07 -5.27
CA ALA A 238 13.41 -22.65 -4.98
C ALA A 238 12.45 -22.34 -3.82
N LEU A 239 12.72 -21.26 -3.11
CA LEU A 239 11.82 -20.63 -2.16
C LEU A 239 11.46 -19.24 -2.69
N GLU A 240 10.18 -19.06 -3.01
CA GLU A 240 9.67 -17.74 -3.38
C GLU A 240 9.47 -16.90 -2.12
N LEU A 241 10.08 -15.72 -2.11
CA LEU A 241 10.01 -14.75 -1.03
C LEU A 241 9.15 -13.57 -1.48
N GLY A 242 8.23 -13.12 -0.65
CA GLY A 242 7.54 -11.86 -0.91
C GLY A 242 6.74 -11.33 0.26
N ARG A 243 6.04 -10.22 -0.01
CA ARG A 243 5.11 -9.55 0.93
C ARG A 243 5.72 -9.29 2.32
N SER A 244 7.04 -9.10 2.39
CA SER A 244 7.72 -8.80 3.63
C SER A 244 7.30 -7.45 4.18
N PHE A 245 7.01 -7.39 5.46
CA PHE A 245 6.77 -6.12 6.14
C PHE A 245 7.29 -6.17 7.57
N VAL A 246 7.62 -4.99 8.08
CA VAL A 246 7.78 -4.70 9.51
C VAL A 246 6.76 -3.61 9.82
N GLN A 247 5.98 -3.76 10.89
CA GLN A 247 4.99 -2.75 11.23
C GLN A 247 5.69 -1.42 11.64
N PRO A 248 5.07 -0.25 11.42
CA PRO A 248 5.75 1.05 11.58
C PRO A 248 6.43 1.29 12.92
N ARG A 249 5.83 0.77 14.00
CA ARG A 249 6.38 0.88 15.35
C ARG A 249 7.79 0.30 15.51
N TYR A 250 8.13 -0.69 14.70
CA TYR A 250 9.40 -1.40 14.75
C TYR A 250 10.34 -1.00 13.61
N TRP A 251 10.02 0.05 12.86
CA TRP A 251 10.97 0.62 11.91
C TRP A 251 12.20 1.16 12.66
N ASN A 252 13.36 1.07 12.01
CA ASN A 252 14.68 1.37 12.61
C ASN A 252 15.11 0.43 13.75
N SER A 253 14.42 -0.70 13.94
CA SER A 253 14.89 -1.80 14.79
C SER A 253 15.57 -2.90 13.95
N ARG A 254 16.10 -3.93 14.62
CA ARG A 254 16.69 -5.12 13.99
C ARG A 254 15.64 -6.10 13.43
N SER A 255 14.36 -5.73 13.41
CA SER A 255 13.27 -6.64 13.02
C SER A 255 13.43 -7.24 11.62
N LEU A 256 13.90 -6.46 10.65
CA LEU A 256 14.16 -6.99 9.29
C LEU A 256 15.30 -8.02 9.30
N GLU A 257 16.37 -7.75 10.03
CA GLU A 257 17.49 -8.67 10.21
C GLU A 257 17.04 -9.98 10.90
N TYR A 258 16.15 -9.90 11.88
CA TYR A 258 15.59 -11.09 12.53
C TYR A 258 14.71 -11.93 11.60
N LEU A 259 13.96 -11.31 10.70
CA LEU A 259 13.26 -12.05 9.63
C LEU A 259 14.27 -12.79 8.74
N TRP A 260 15.42 -12.18 8.42
CA TRP A 260 16.49 -12.85 7.69
C TRP A 260 17.13 -14.00 8.47
N PHE A 261 17.33 -13.85 9.78
CA PHE A 261 17.75 -14.97 10.63
C PHE A 261 16.73 -16.10 10.60
N GLY A 262 15.44 -15.77 10.55
CA GLY A 262 14.37 -16.76 10.37
C GLY A 262 14.43 -17.47 9.02
N ILE A 263 14.70 -16.75 7.93
CA ILE A 263 14.95 -17.37 6.61
C ILE A 263 16.17 -18.30 6.69
N GLY A 264 17.26 -17.87 7.33
CA GLY A 264 18.44 -18.72 7.52
C GLY A 264 18.17 -19.97 8.37
N ALA A 265 17.38 -19.85 9.44
CA ALA A 265 16.95 -20.97 10.26
C ALA A 265 16.06 -21.94 9.48
N TYR A 266 15.17 -21.41 8.64
CA TYR A 266 14.32 -22.18 7.74
C TYR A 266 15.16 -22.98 6.74
N LEU A 267 16.07 -22.33 6.03
CA LEU A 267 16.92 -22.98 5.02
C LEU A 267 17.81 -24.08 5.60
N ARG A 268 18.26 -23.93 6.85
CA ARG A 268 19.02 -24.98 7.55
C ARG A 268 18.21 -26.26 7.75
N ARG A 269 16.89 -26.14 7.97
CA ARG A 269 15.96 -27.29 8.08
C ARG A 269 15.53 -27.83 6.71
N HIS A 270 15.74 -27.06 5.64
CA HIS A 270 15.33 -27.38 4.28
C HIS A 270 16.52 -27.33 3.29
N PRO A 271 17.54 -28.20 3.44
CA PRO A 271 18.76 -28.17 2.65
C PRO A 271 18.55 -28.43 1.14
N GLN A 272 17.39 -28.96 0.75
CA GLN A 272 16.98 -29.12 -0.64
C GLN A 272 16.69 -27.79 -1.35
N ILE A 273 16.47 -26.71 -0.59
CA ILE A 273 16.25 -25.37 -1.15
C ILE A 273 17.62 -24.78 -1.51
N ARG A 274 17.80 -24.48 -2.79
CA ARG A 274 19.05 -23.97 -3.37
C ARG A 274 18.94 -22.51 -3.80
N TRP A 275 17.73 -22.04 -4.08
CA TRP A 275 17.49 -20.73 -4.68
C TRP A 275 16.45 -19.94 -3.88
N LEU A 276 16.75 -18.67 -3.62
CA LEU A 276 15.78 -17.69 -3.15
C LEU A 276 15.44 -16.78 -4.32
N PHE A 277 14.16 -16.52 -4.54
CA PHE A 277 13.73 -15.56 -5.57
C PHE A 277 12.45 -14.88 -5.16
N GLY A 278 12.14 -13.75 -5.77
CA GLY A 278 10.89 -13.06 -5.51
C GLY A 278 10.88 -11.63 -6.03
N PRO A 279 9.70 -11.03 -6.20
CA PRO A 279 9.59 -9.67 -6.66
C PRO A 279 9.75 -8.69 -5.50
N VAL A 280 10.43 -7.58 -5.76
CA VAL A 280 10.49 -6.41 -4.86
C VAL A 280 9.91 -5.20 -5.60
N SER A 281 9.17 -4.35 -4.88
CA SER A 281 8.46 -3.20 -5.45
C SER A 281 9.21 -1.90 -5.24
N ILE A 282 9.25 -1.05 -6.27
CA ILE A 282 9.58 0.37 -6.17
C ILE A 282 8.28 1.13 -6.06
N SER A 283 8.14 1.99 -5.04
CA SER A 283 6.85 2.60 -4.77
C SER A 283 6.38 3.54 -5.88
N ALA A 284 5.11 3.43 -6.25
CA ALA A 284 4.48 4.38 -7.18
C ALA A 284 4.31 5.78 -6.57
N ALA A 285 4.44 5.92 -5.24
CA ALA A 285 4.45 7.21 -4.55
C ALA A 285 5.73 8.02 -4.80
N LEU A 286 6.82 7.37 -5.22
CA LEU A 286 8.04 8.07 -5.59
C LEU A 286 7.83 8.90 -6.86
N PRO A 287 8.40 10.12 -6.95
CA PRO A 287 8.43 10.91 -8.17
C PRO A 287 8.96 10.10 -9.34
N LEU A 288 8.41 10.31 -10.55
CA LEU A 288 8.86 9.59 -11.74
C LEU A 288 10.38 9.69 -11.97
N PRO A 289 11.04 10.86 -11.84
CA PRO A 289 12.49 10.95 -12.00
C PRO A 289 13.27 10.09 -10.99
N ALA A 290 12.81 9.98 -9.74
CA ALA A 290 13.43 9.11 -8.74
C ALA A 290 13.32 7.63 -9.15
N ARG A 291 12.15 7.21 -9.63
CA ARG A 291 11.94 5.83 -10.09
C ARG A 291 12.80 5.50 -11.31
N GLU A 292 12.88 6.40 -12.28
CA GLU A 292 13.72 6.22 -13.47
C GLU A 292 15.19 6.04 -13.10
N ARG A 293 15.71 6.84 -12.16
CA ARG A 293 17.09 6.69 -11.66
C ARG A 293 17.31 5.37 -10.92
N LEU A 294 16.36 4.96 -10.08
CA LEU A 294 16.42 3.67 -9.39
C LEU A 294 16.45 2.52 -10.39
N VAL A 295 15.53 2.50 -11.36
CA VAL A 295 15.46 1.43 -12.36
C VAL A 295 16.74 1.39 -13.19
N ALA A 296 17.22 2.54 -13.70
CA ALA A 296 18.44 2.60 -14.49
C ALA A 296 19.68 2.13 -13.71
N TRP A 297 19.79 2.49 -12.42
CA TRP A 297 20.89 2.05 -11.58
C TRP A 297 20.86 0.55 -11.33
N PHE A 298 19.70 -0.02 -10.94
CA PHE A 298 19.60 -1.46 -10.69
C PHE A 298 19.76 -2.28 -11.99
N ASP A 299 19.27 -1.78 -13.12
CA ASP A 299 19.47 -2.42 -14.42
C ASP A 299 20.97 -2.44 -14.80
N CYS A 300 21.69 -1.34 -14.56
CA CYS A 300 23.12 -1.24 -14.87
C CYS A 300 24.03 -2.17 -14.03
N PHE A 301 23.72 -2.37 -12.74
CA PHE A 301 24.60 -3.12 -11.82
C PHE A 301 24.06 -4.48 -11.39
N HIS A 302 22.76 -4.71 -11.54
CA HIS A 302 22.05 -5.92 -11.12
C HIS A 302 21.08 -6.44 -12.18
N GLY A 303 21.14 -5.89 -13.41
CA GLY A 303 20.44 -6.45 -14.56
C GLY A 303 20.89 -7.88 -14.82
N ALA A 304 20.04 -8.65 -15.49
CA ALA A 304 20.37 -10.02 -15.80
C ALA A 304 21.57 -10.07 -16.77
N ASP A 305 22.56 -10.90 -16.45
CA ASP A 305 23.61 -11.26 -17.40
C ASP A 305 22.98 -11.90 -18.64
N GLU A 306 23.67 -11.87 -19.79
CA GLU A 306 23.14 -12.41 -21.06
C GLU A 306 22.57 -13.83 -20.94
N GLY A 307 23.13 -14.65 -20.05
CA GLY A 307 22.68 -16.02 -19.78
C GLY A 307 21.42 -16.16 -18.91
N PHE A 308 20.95 -15.10 -18.24
CA PHE A 308 19.79 -15.08 -17.34
C PHE A 308 18.65 -14.17 -17.82
N ASN A 309 18.82 -13.48 -18.95
CA ASN A 309 17.82 -12.55 -19.51
C ASN A 309 16.45 -13.21 -19.78
N ASP A 310 16.44 -14.50 -20.10
CA ASP A 310 15.21 -15.25 -20.33
C ASP A 310 14.65 -15.92 -19.08
N ALA A 311 15.29 -15.80 -17.92
CA ALA A 311 14.82 -16.45 -16.69
C ALA A 311 13.51 -15.85 -16.17
N ALA A 312 13.34 -14.53 -16.23
CA ALA A 312 12.12 -13.86 -15.81
C ALA A 312 11.87 -12.56 -16.61
N GLN A 313 10.89 -12.57 -17.51
CA GLN A 313 10.54 -11.41 -18.31
C GLN A 313 9.33 -10.68 -17.73
N ALA A 314 9.44 -9.38 -17.45
CA ALA A 314 8.34 -8.60 -16.91
C ALA A 314 7.15 -8.56 -17.89
N ARG A 315 5.94 -8.87 -17.41
CA ARG A 315 4.72 -8.78 -18.23
C ARG A 315 4.39 -7.35 -18.64
N ARG A 316 4.80 -6.40 -17.79
CA ARG A 316 4.69 -4.95 -18.03
C ARG A 316 6.04 -4.32 -17.69
N PRO A 317 6.98 -4.28 -18.64
CA PRO A 317 8.28 -3.66 -18.43
C PRO A 317 8.13 -2.18 -18.04
N PHE A 318 9.06 -1.70 -17.21
CA PHE A 318 9.10 -0.28 -16.86
C PHE A 318 9.33 0.57 -18.12
N ARG A 319 8.64 1.70 -18.21
CA ARG A 319 8.74 2.63 -19.34
C ARG A 319 9.25 3.97 -18.83
N TYR A 320 10.40 4.38 -19.35
CA TYR A 320 10.94 5.72 -19.16
C TYR A 320 10.06 6.75 -19.89
N GLY A 321 9.92 7.94 -19.31
CA GLY A 321 9.26 9.08 -19.93
C GLY A 321 10.10 9.75 -21.02
N GLY A 322 11.41 9.50 -21.03
CA GLY A 322 12.37 9.96 -22.04
C GLY A 322 13.54 8.97 -22.18
N GLU A 323 14.72 9.47 -22.51
CA GLU A 323 15.93 8.64 -22.51
C GLU A 323 16.25 8.11 -21.09
N PRO A 324 16.66 6.83 -20.95
CA PRO A 324 17.09 6.30 -19.67
C PRO A 324 18.22 7.14 -19.06
N PRO A 325 18.19 7.43 -17.74
CA PRO A 325 19.27 8.12 -17.05
C PRO A 325 20.61 7.41 -17.26
N ARG A 326 21.65 8.17 -17.66
CA ARG A 326 23.01 7.64 -17.79
C ARG A 326 23.64 7.43 -16.41
N ILE A 327 24.38 6.34 -16.27
CA ILE A 327 25.18 6.02 -15.09
C ILE A 327 26.65 6.29 -15.44
N ASP A 328 27.19 7.40 -14.92
CA ASP A 328 28.49 7.92 -15.37
C ASP A 328 29.70 7.13 -14.84
N SER A 329 29.54 6.44 -13.71
CA SER A 329 30.61 5.65 -13.09
C SER A 329 30.37 4.16 -13.28
N ARG A 330 31.40 3.43 -13.71
CA ARG A 330 31.42 1.96 -13.69
C ARG A 330 31.75 1.40 -12.30
N ASP A 331 32.25 2.24 -11.39
CA ASP A 331 32.42 1.85 -9.99
C ASP A 331 31.08 1.90 -9.25
N ARG A 332 30.65 0.75 -8.74
CA ARG A 332 29.35 0.55 -8.08
C ARG A 332 29.19 1.43 -6.85
N LEU A 333 30.24 1.58 -6.03
CA LEU A 333 30.17 2.34 -4.78
C LEU A 333 30.03 3.85 -5.04
N SER A 334 30.82 4.37 -5.97
CA SER A 334 30.71 5.75 -6.44
C SER A 334 29.33 6.02 -7.08
N ALA A 335 28.87 5.14 -7.97
CA ALA A 335 27.56 5.29 -8.62
C ALA A 335 26.40 5.25 -7.61
N LEU A 336 26.47 4.38 -6.60
CA LEU A 336 25.49 4.31 -5.52
C LEU A 336 25.46 5.58 -4.66
N THR A 337 26.63 6.17 -4.40
CA THR A 337 26.75 7.44 -3.67
C THR A 337 26.08 8.57 -4.45
N THR A 338 26.32 8.64 -5.76
CA THR A 338 25.65 9.58 -6.67
C THR A 338 24.14 9.37 -6.70
N LEU A 339 23.67 8.12 -6.80
CA LEU A 339 22.24 7.80 -6.74
C LEU A 339 21.60 8.30 -5.42
N LYS A 340 22.24 8.02 -4.28
CA LYS A 340 21.77 8.46 -2.96
C LYS A 340 21.67 9.98 -2.88
N SER A 341 22.65 10.72 -3.40
CA SER A 341 22.62 12.19 -3.47
C SER A 341 21.46 12.70 -4.32
N GLN A 342 21.29 12.17 -5.53
CA GLN A 342 20.24 12.59 -6.47
C GLN A 342 18.83 12.28 -5.96
N LEU A 343 18.65 11.17 -5.24
CA LEU A 343 17.39 10.86 -4.57
C LEU A 343 17.12 11.83 -3.42
N ALA A 344 18.14 12.17 -2.62
CA ALA A 344 18.01 13.09 -1.50
C ALA A 344 17.59 14.50 -1.95
N GLU A 345 18.10 14.98 -3.10
CA GLU A 345 17.66 16.24 -3.74
C GLU A 345 16.14 16.27 -4.03
N GLN A 346 15.53 15.09 -4.22
CA GLN A 346 14.09 14.92 -4.45
C GLN A 346 13.32 14.51 -3.17
N GLY A 347 13.95 14.61 -2.00
CA GLY A 347 13.37 14.17 -0.72
C GLY A 347 13.10 12.66 -0.66
N CYS A 348 13.79 11.87 -1.48
CA CYS A 348 13.64 10.43 -1.60
C CYS A 348 14.88 9.69 -1.10
N SER A 349 14.76 8.39 -0.87
CA SER A 349 15.86 7.51 -0.51
C SER A 349 15.76 6.17 -1.26
N VAL A 350 16.87 5.42 -1.31
CA VAL A 350 16.84 4.05 -1.83
C VAL A 350 15.96 3.20 -0.89
N PRO A 351 14.95 2.47 -1.41
CA PRO A 351 14.09 1.65 -0.56
C PRO A 351 14.89 0.62 0.23
N THR A 352 14.53 0.42 1.50
CA THR A 352 15.28 -0.44 2.44
C THR A 352 15.52 -1.85 1.93
N LEU A 353 14.51 -2.49 1.30
CA LEU A 353 14.66 -3.85 0.79
C LEU A 353 15.65 -3.94 -0.37
N TYR A 354 15.66 -2.94 -1.25
CA TYR A 354 16.65 -2.88 -2.33
C TYR A 354 18.06 -2.78 -1.76
N LYS A 355 18.27 -1.91 -0.77
CA LYS A 355 19.54 -1.82 -0.05
C LYS A 355 19.94 -3.19 0.52
N GLN A 356 19.03 -3.85 1.25
CA GLN A 356 19.29 -5.12 1.94
C GLN A 356 19.59 -6.31 1.02
N TYR A 357 19.11 -6.30 -0.23
CA TYR A 357 19.38 -7.39 -1.18
C TYR A 357 20.67 -7.21 -1.97
N THR A 358 21.17 -5.98 -2.10
CA THR A 358 22.31 -5.66 -2.98
C THR A 358 23.56 -5.18 -2.24
N GLU A 359 23.40 -4.65 -1.04
CA GLU A 359 24.46 -4.29 -0.08
C GLU A 359 24.49 -5.33 1.03
#